data_AF-A0A1M6HFF7-F1
#
_entry.id   AF-A0A1M6HFF7-F1
#
_cell.length_a   1.000
_cell.length_b   1.000
_cell.length_c   1.000
_cell.angle_alpha   90.00
_cell.angle_beta   90.00
_cell.angle_gamma   90.00
#
_symmetry.space_group_name_H-M   'P 1'
#
loop_
_entity.id
_entity.type
_entity.pdbx_description
1 polymer ?
#
loop_
_entity_poly.entity_id
_entity_poly.type
_entity_poly.pdbx_seq_one_letter_code
_entity_poly.pdbx_strand_id
1 'polypeptide(L)'
;MTDRLPPLQLRTLPVSRRRSLGLIAGAAAGAGLGAGYAPAAAQEAAAGAQDAPAGTPFSFDILTGRMREQSRSAYRAPELPEGFLQDLDYDDYRHIQFDPRRARWAGDGAPFQLHAYHLGWLFEEPVEIHEVVDGSARRLGFTTADFEYRGAFAEAVPQDADLPGIAGFRLNAPLNDPARYDEVVSFLGASYFRALGRDNVYGLSARGLAINTAMGGDEEFPRFSAFWVERPADGADRAVFYASLESPSVTGAYRFVLRPGETSVIQVTARLFFRETVDQIGVAPLTSMFLFGPADQGAFDDYRLAVHDSEVLQLETDGGTFVRPLANPPRLANSYLGAVDPRGFGLYQRSRAFGDYLDAGAHYERRPSLRVEPMGDWGPGAVRLIELPSDLEANDNIVAFWVPEAGAAAGDEREYSYRLHWGMAPDPELSQTARIVRTLAGHGGVAGVDPLLDRRKFVIDFEGGPLAELDLESGVEARVSASGGEILETALTPVEGTGLWRLVIEARGDDGAIVELRAALHLDEAPLTEIWLCQWMKP
;
A
#
# COMPACT_ATOMS: atom_id res chain seq x y z
N MET A 1 -18.51 55.90 13.05
CA MET A 1 -18.52 55.24 11.72
C MET A 1 -17.59 54.07 11.80
N THR A 2 -18.13 52.97 12.32
CA THR A 2 -17.63 51.62 12.21
C THR A 2 -18.06 51.09 10.86
N ASP A 3 -17.15 50.58 10.04
CA ASP A 3 -17.53 49.66 8.97
C ASP A 3 -16.64 48.42 9.03
N ARG A 4 -17.33 47.29 9.20
CA ARG A 4 -16.80 45.94 9.36
C ARG A 4 -16.58 45.35 7.97
N LEU A 5 -15.37 44.83 7.72
CA LEU A 5 -15.18 43.83 6.66
C LEU A 5 -15.85 42.51 7.10
N PRO A 6 -16.53 41.80 6.19
CA PRO A 6 -17.22 40.55 6.51
C PRO A 6 -16.23 39.40 6.73
N PRO A 7 -16.55 38.40 7.57
CA PRO A 7 -15.75 37.20 7.70
C PRO A 7 -15.84 36.33 6.44
N LEU A 8 -14.68 35.84 5.99
CA LEU A 8 -14.56 34.81 4.95
C LEU A 8 -15.32 33.56 5.40
N GLN A 9 -16.44 33.28 4.72
CA GLN A 9 -17.11 31.99 4.82
C GLN A 9 -16.24 30.93 4.13
N LEU A 10 -15.58 30.09 4.91
CA LEU A 10 -15.05 28.81 4.42
C LEU A 10 -16.24 27.95 4.01
N ARG A 11 -16.45 27.81 2.70
CA ARG A 11 -17.38 26.83 2.15
C ARG A 11 -16.78 25.44 2.36
N THR A 12 -17.33 24.70 3.31
CA THR A 12 -17.14 23.26 3.44
C THR A 12 -17.73 22.60 2.19
N LEU A 13 -16.86 22.14 1.28
CA LEU A 13 -17.28 21.27 0.17
C LEU A 13 -17.46 19.84 0.72
N PRO A 14 -18.48 19.10 0.27
CA PRO A 14 -18.68 17.72 0.70
C PRO A 14 -17.49 16.85 0.27
N VAL A 15 -16.88 16.16 1.24
CA VAL A 15 -15.79 15.20 1.03
C VAL A 15 -16.40 13.92 0.46
N SER A 16 -16.02 13.52 -0.76
CA SER A 16 -16.42 12.21 -1.30
C SER A 16 -15.52 11.11 -0.74
N ARG A 17 -16.06 9.88 -0.59
CA ARG A 17 -15.35 8.69 -0.07
C ARG A 17 -13.99 8.40 -0.74
N ARG A 18 -13.75 8.90 -1.96
CA ARG A 18 -12.47 8.75 -2.68
C ARG A 18 -11.36 9.69 -2.18
N ARG A 19 -11.69 10.80 -1.51
CA ARG A 19 -10.71 11.82 -1.06
C ARG A 19 -10.18 11.61 0.35
N SER A 20 -10.77 10.70 1.14
CA SER A 20 -10.50 10.59 2.58
C SER A 20 -9.74 9.34 3.00
N LEU A 21 -9.42 8.41 2.09
CA LEU A 21 -8.63 7.21 2.41
C LEU A 21 -7.10 7.46 2.44
N GLY A 22 -6.62 8.62 1.98
CA GLY A 22 -5.20 9.02 2.01
C GLY A 22 -4.77 9.81 3.25
N LEU A 23 -5.68 10.17 4.16
CA LEU A 23 -5.39 11.00 5.34
C LEU A 23 -5.32 10.20 6.64
N ILE A 24 -4.32 9.32 6.78
CA ILE A 24 -3.78 8.97 8.10
C ILE A 24 -2.25 8.88 7.99
N ALA A 25 -1.61 10.05 8.09
CA ALA A 25 -0.19 10.17 8.38
C ALA A 25 -0.02 11.26 9.45
N GLY A 26 0.57 10.87 10.58
CA GLY A 26 1.25 11.80 11.49
C GLY A 26 0.47 12.28 12.72
N ALA A 27 0.80 11.69 13.88
CA ALA A 27 0.96 12.44 15.13
C ALA A 27 1.88 11.69 16.12
N ALA A 28 3.18 11.95 15.95
CA ALA A 28 4.27 12.15 16.91
C ALA A 28 4.39 11.36 18.23
N ALA A 29 5.63 10.90 18.40
CA ALA A 29 6.29 10.42 19.61
C ALA A 29 6.53 11.52 20.68
N GLY A 30 6.71 11.08 21.92
CA GLY A 30 7.30 11.86 23.01
C GLY A 30 7.78 10.97 24.16
N ALA A 31 9.12 10.89 24.33
CA ALA A 31 9.80 10.45 25.57
C ALA A 31 9.53 11.49 26.70
N GLY A 32 9.58 11.25 28.00
CA GLY A 32 10.12 10.20 28.87
C GLY A 32 10.54 10.90 30.19
N LEU A 33 10.35 10.26 31.36
CA LEU A 33 11.14 10.32 32.61
C LEU A 33 10.28 10.14 33.90
N GLY A 34 10.41 8.97 34.54
CA GLY A 34 11.03 8.85 35.87
C GLY A 34 10.20 8.93 37.17
N ALA A 35 10.44 7.91 38.02
CA ALA A 35 10.17 7.76 39.48
C ALA A 35 8.73 7.37 39.91
N GLY A 36 8.48 6.45 40.85
CA GLY A 36 9.29 5.60 41.73
C GLY A 36 8.35 4.71 42.59
N TYR A 37 8.91 3.63 43.13
CA TYR A 37 8.33 2.46 43.83
C TYR A 37 7.28 2.67 44.95
N ALA A 38 6.35 1.69 45.11
CA ALA A 38 6.27 0.75 46.27
C ALA A 38 5.06 -0.24 46.15
N PRO A 39 5.13 -1.46 46.73
CA PRO A 39 4.17 -2.54 46.49
C PRO A 39 2.98 -2.49 47.44
N ALA A 40 1.80 -2.90 46.98
CA ALA A 40 0.65 -3.20 47.83
C ALA A 40 0.17 -4.63 47.58
N ALA A 41 -0.02 -5.35 48.68
CA ALA A 41 -0.22 -6.77 48.77
C ALA A 41 -1.49 -7.27 48.07
N ALA A 42 -1.37 -8.47 47.51
CA ALA A 42 -2.42 -9.25 46.90
C ALA A 42 -3.57 -9.57 47.88
N GLN A 43 -4.79 -9.49 47.36
CA GLN A 43 -5.95 -10.13 47.96
C GLN A 43 -6.69 -10.87 46.84
N GLU A 44 -6.49 -12.18 46.79
CA GLU A 44 -7.22 -13.11 45.92
C GLU A 44 -8.71 -13.06 46.31
N ALA A 45 -9.49 -12.31 45.55
CA ALA A 45 -10.92 -12.51 45.47
C ALA A 45 -11.17 -13.50 44.33
N ALA A 46 -11.47 -14.75 44.69
CA ALA A 46 -12.01 -15.74 43.78
C ALA A 46 -13.38 -15.25 43.26
N ALA A 47 -13.36 -14.53 42.13
CA ALA A 47 -14.54 -14.20 41.37
C ALA A 47 -14.91 -15.43 40.52
N GLY A 48 -16.16 -15.88 40.67
CA GLY A 48 -16.69 -17.06 40.01
C GLY A 48 -16.50 -17.00 38.50
N ALA A 49 -16.01 -18.12 37.95
CA ALA A 49 -16.01 -18.37 36.52
C ALA A 49 -17.46 -18.27 36.01
N GLN A 50 -17.79 -17.15 35.39
CA GLN A 50 -18.88 -17.10 34.43
C GLN A 50 -18.45 -17.99 33.28
N ASP A 51 -19.20 -19.06 33.02
CA ASP A 51 -19.01 -19.92 31.86
C ASP A 51 -18.99 -19.05 30.60
N ALA A 52 -17.80 -18.82 30.05
CA ALA A 52 -17.65 -18.17 28.76
C ALA A 52 -18.41 -19.03 27.73
N PRO A 53 -19.20 -18.42 26.82
CA PRO A 53 -19.90 -19.18 25.80
C PRO A 53 -18.90 -20.05 25.05
N ALA A 54 -19.23 -21.33 24.88
CA ALA A 54 -18.40 -22.29 24.17
C ALA A 54 -18.07 -21.73 22.78
N GLY A 55 -16.78 -21.63 22.44
CA GLY A 55 -16.35 -21.11 21.15
C GLY A 55 -16.88 -21.97 19.99
N THR A 56 -17.03 -21.36 18.82
CA THR A 56 -17.53 -22.04 17.62
C THR A 56 -16.39 -22.72 16.87
N PRO A 57 -16.55 -23.94 16.34
CA PRO A 57 -15.52 -24.57 15.51
C PRO A 57 -15.13 -23.69 14.34
N PHE A 58 -13.84 -23.53 14.10
CA PHE A 58 -13.29 -22.66 13.07
C PHE A 58 -12.15 -23.32 12.31
N SER A 59 -12.16 -23.13 10.99
CA SER A 59 -11.05 -23.40 10.10
C SER A 59 -11.18 -22.51 8.87
N PHE A 60 -10.11 -22.38 8.08
CA PHE A 60 -10.16 -21.63 6.82
C PHE A 60 -11.20 -22.22 5.86
N ASP A 61 -11.37 -23.55 5.85
CA ASP A 61 -12.35 -24.22 4.99
C ASP A 61 -13.79 -23.96 5.46
N ILE A 62 -14.03 -23.87 6.78
CA ILE A 62 -15.35 -23.46 7.32
C ILE A 62 -15.66 -22.03 6.88
N LEU A 63 -14.71 -21.09 7.00
CA LEU A 63 -14.89 -19.73 6.52
C LEU A 63 -15.13 -19.69 5.00
N THR A 64 -14.37 -20.47 4.24
CA THR A 64 -14.53 -20.62 2.79
C THR A 64 -15.94 -21.08 2.44
N GLY A 65 -16.45 -22.11 3.11
CA GLY A 65 -17.80 -22.63 2.91
C GLY A 65 -18.87 -21.58 3.25
N ARG A 66 -18.68 -20.81 4.33
CA ARG A 66 -19.58 -19.71 4.72
C ARG A 66 -19.64 -18.62 3.64
N MET A 67 -18.49 -18.19 3.12
CA MET A 67 -18.44 -17.15 2.09
C MET A 67 -19.05 -17.63 0.78
N ARG A 68 -18.76 -18.86 0.36
CA ARG A 68 -19.40 -19.50 -0.81
C ARG A 68 -20.92 -19.55 -0.69
N GLU A 69 -21.45 -19.91 0.47
CA GLU A 69 -22.90 -19.92 0.66
C GLU A 69 -23.49 -18.51 0.65
N GLN A 70 -22.79 -17.55 1.26
CA GLN A 70 -23.22 -16.15 1.29
C GLN A 70 -23.24 -15.50 -0.10
N SER A 71 -22.38 -15.93 -1.03
CA SER A 71 -22.39 -15.42 -2.41
C SER A 71 -23.67 -15.76 -3.18
N ARG A 72 -24.45 -16.75 -2.71
CA ARG A 72 -25.73 -17.16 -3.32
C ARG A 72 -26.91 -16.29 -2.91
N SER A 73 -26.69 -15.35 -2.00
CA SER A 73 -27.70 -14.41 -1.51
C SER A 73 -27.33 -12.97 -1.88
N ALA A 74 -28.35 -12.13 -2.03
CA ALA A 74 -28.16 -10.70 -2.26
C ALA A 74 -27.30 -10.07 -1.16
N TYR A 75 -26.48 -9.08 -1.54
CA TYR A 75 -25.68 -8.33 -0.58
C TYR A 75 -26.57 -7.59 0.42
N ARG A 76 -26.18 -7.64 1.70
CA ARG A 76 -26.77 -6.87 2.77
C ARG A 76 -25.69 -5.94 3.33
N ALA A 77 -25.92 -4.63 3.24
CA ALA A 77 -25.06 -3.63 3.85
C ALA A 77 -25.01 -3.83 5.38
N PRO A 78 -23.87 -3.55 6.03
CA PRO A 78 -23.78 -3.63 7.49
C PRO A 78 -24.73 -2.64 8.16
N GLU A 79 -25.26 -3.01 9.31
CA GLU A 79 -25.99 -2.09 10.18
C GLU A 79 -24.99 -1.13 10.83
N LEU A 80 -25.30 0.18 10.78
CA LEU A 80 -24.45 1.20 11.37
C LEU A 80 -24.74 1.34 12.87
N PRO A 81 -23.72 1.53 13.71
CA PRO A 81 -23.90 1.68 15.15
C PRO A 81 -24.61 3.01 15.45
N GLU A 82 -25.46 3.03 16.48
CA GLU A 82 -26.18 4.24 16.93
C GLU A 82 -25.45 4.97 18.07
N GLY A 83 -25.92 6.18 18.41
CA GLY A 83 -25.45 6.95 19.56
C GLY A 83 -24.15 7.71 19.29
N PHE A 84 -23.32 7.88 20.33
CA PHE A 84 -22.13 8.74 20.31
C PHE A 84 -21.14 8.42 19.17
N LEU A 85 -21.18 7.21 18.61
CA LEU A 85 -20.32 6.81 17.49
C LEU A 85 -20.65 7.53 16.17
N GLN A 86 -21.90 7.96 15.96
CA GLN A 86 -22.32 8.70 14.75
C GLN A 86 -22.04 10.20 14.84
N ASP A 87 -21.89 10.73 16.05
CA ASP A 87 -21.72 12.18 16.28
C ASP A 87 -20.25 12.62 16.21
N LEU A 88 -19.31 11.67 16.04
CA LEU A 88 -17.88 11.93 15.96
C LEU A 88 -17.50 12.66 14.67
N ASP A 89 -16.96 13.86 14.80
CA ASP A 89 -16.29 14.55 13.70
C ASP A 89 -14.77 14.24 13.65
N TYR A 90 -14.07 14.89 12.73
CA TYR A 90 -12.62 14.72 12.57
C TYR A 90 -11.82 15.13 13.81
N ASP A 91 -12.19 16.24 14.45
CA ASP A 91 -11.46 16.80 15.59
C ASP A 91 -11.70 15.95 16.85
N ASP A 92 -12.90 15.37 17.00
CA ASP A 92 -13.16 14.39 18.06
C ASP A 92 -12.37 13.10 17.80
N TYR A 93 -12.42 12.56 16.58
CA TYR A 93 -11.82 11.26 16.25
C TYR A 93 -10.29 11.24 16.46
N ARG A 94 -9.58 12.31 16.08
CA ARG A 94 -8.12 12.43 16.30
C ARG A 94 -7.70 12.46 17.77
N HIS A 95 -8.64 12.70 18.69
CA HIS A 95 -8.41 12.70 20.14
C HIS A 95 -8.67 11.34 20.80
N ILE A 96 -9.06 10.33 20.04
CA ILE A 96 -9.26 8.96 20.53
C ILE A 96 -7.99 8.14 20.28
N GLN A 97 -7.48 7.49 21.33
CA GLN A 97 -6.28 6.64 21.24
C GLN A 97 -6.54 5.30 21.94
N PHE A 98 -6.10 4.19 21.34
CA PHE A 98 -6.13 2.90 22.04
C PHE A 98 -5.17 2.91 23.24
N ASP A 99 -5.60 2.43 24.41
CA ASP A 99 -4.72 2.29 25.59
C ASP A 99 -3.81 1.06 25.43
N PRO A 100 -2.48 1.21 25.23
CA PRO A 100 -1.59 0.07 25.02
C PRO A 100 -1.56 -0.91 26.19
N ARG A 101 -1.93 -0.49 27.41
CA ARG A 101 -2.01 -1.39 28.57
C ARG A 101 -3.17 -2.38 28.46
N ARG A 102 -4.12 -2.14 27.55
CA ARG A 102 -5.27 -3.01 27.26
C ARG A 102 -5.08 -3.83 25.99
N ALA A 103 -3.87 -3.83 25.43
CA ALA A 103 -3.53 -4.67 24.30
C ALA A 103 -3.89 -6.13 24.54
N ARG A 104 -4.50 -6.78 23.54
CA ARG A 104 -4.77 -8.21 23.63
C ARG A 104 -3.46 -8.96 23.41
N TRP A 105 -3.25 -10.02 24.19
CA TRP A 105 -2.00 -10.80 24.27
C TRP A 105 -0.79 -10.03 24.83
N ALA A 106 -1.02 -8.94 25.58
CA ALA A 106 0.05 -8.29 26.32
C ALA A 106 0.69 -9.21 27.37
N GLY A 107 2.00 -9.06 27.58
CA GLY A 107 2.79 -9.81 28.54
C GLY A 107 4.27 -9.75 28.21
N ASP A 108 5.12 -10.06 29.20
CA ASP A 108 6.57 -10.08 29.01
C ASP A 108 6.94 -11.13 27.94
N GLY A 109 7.66 -10.68 26.90
CA GLY A 109 8.09 -11.55 25.80
C GLY A 109 6.99 -11.97 24.82
N ALA A 110 5.82 -11.33 24.84
CA ALA A 110 4.76 -11.61 23.88
C ALA A 110 5.26 -11.40 22.43
N PRO A 111 5.06 -12.34 21.51
CA PRO A 111 5.53 -12.18 20.13
C PRO A 111 4.72 -11.14 19.35
N PHE A 112 3.43 -10.99 19.68
CA PHE A 112 2.53 -10.02 19.05
C PHE A 112 1.54 -9.46 20.06
N GLN A 113 1.14 -8.20 19.85
CA GLN A 113 0.08 -7.51 20.58
C GLN A 113 -0.94 -6.94 19.61
N LEU A 114 -2.23 -7.13 19.92
CA LEU A 114 -3.32 -6.61 19.09
C LEU A 114 -3.92 -5.35 19.71
N HIS A 115 -3.95 -4.28 18.90
CA HIS A 115 -4.66 -3.04 19.22
C HIS A 115 -5.83 -2.86 18.26
N ALA A 116 -6.92 -2.28 18.75
CA ALA A 116 -8.08 -1.95 17.93
C ALA A 116 -8.05 -0.49 17.48
N TYR A 117 -8.64 -0.22 16.31
CA TYR A 117 -9.04 1.11 15.90
C TYR A 117 -10.50 1.36 16.31
N HIS A 118 -10.76 2.56 16.82
CA HIS A 118 -12.08 2.96 17.29
C HIS A 118 -13.03 3.23 16.11
N LEU A 119 -14.32 2.91 16.27
CA LEU A 119 -15.38 3.23 15.30
C LEU A 119 -15.73 4.72 15.30
N GLY A 120 -16.26 5.22 14.19
CA GLY A 120 -16.80 6.58 14.08
C GLY A 120 -16.06 7.45 13.07
N TRP A 121 -16.57 8.67 12.90
CA TRP A 121 -16.19 9.60 11.84
C TRP A 121 -16.26 8.94 10.45
N LEU A 122 -15.11 8.60 9.84
CA LEU A 122 -15.06 7.96 8.53
C LEU A 122 -15.29 6.44 8.60
N PHE A 123 -15.07 5.82 9.77
CA PHE A 123 -15.09 4.37 9.96
C PHE A 123 -16.34 3.93 10.72
N GLU A 124 -17.49 4.10 10.07
CA GLU A 124 -18.81 3.86 10.67
C GLU A 124 -19.19 2.37 10.67
N GLU A 125 -18.66 1.59 9.72
CA GLU A 125 -19.04 0.19 9.55
C GLU A 125 -18.26 -0.72 10.50
N PRO A 126 -18.93 -1.50 11.37
CA PRO A 126 -18.27 -2.37 12.31
C PRO A 126 -17.56 -3.54 11.62
N VAL A 127 -16.35 -3.81 12.10
CA VAL A 127 -15.58 -5.02 11.84
C VAL A 127 -15.64 -5.90 13.07
N GLU A 128 -16.06 -7.16 12.89
CA GLU A 128 -16.03 -8.15 13.96
C GLU A 128 -14.63 -8.74 14.08
N ILE A 129 -14.20 -9.07 15.30
CA ILE A 129 -12.94 -9.76 15.52
C ILE A 129 -13.12 -10.93 16.48
N HIS A 130 -12.51 -12.04 16.11
CA HIS A 130 -12.54 -13.28 16.85
C HIS A 130 -11.12 -13.73 17.14
N GLU A 131 -10.91 -14.27 18.33
CA GLU A 131 -9.71 -15.02 18.65
C GLU A 131 -9.96 -16.50 18.37
N VAL A 132 -8.98 -17.18 17.75
CA VAL A 132 -9.00 -18.63 17.54
C VAL A 132 -7.99 -19.30 18.46
N VAL A 133 -8.47 -20.25 19.26
CA VAL A 133 -7.65 -21.11 20.14
C VAL A 133 -8.06 -22.55 19.89
N ASP A 134 -7.11 -23.42 19.57
CA ASP A 134 -7.32 -24.86 19.33
C ASP A 134 -8.47 -25.17 18.36
N GLY A 135 -8.58 -24.40 17.27
CA GLY A 135 -9.62 -24.55 16.26
C GLY A 135 -11.02 -24.09 16.69
N SER A 136 -11.11 -23.34 17.79
CA SER A 136 -12.35 -22.75 18.29
C SER A 136 -12.26 -21.22 18.28
N ALA A 137 -13.22 -20.56 17.63
CA ALA A 137 -13.32 -19.11 17.54
C ALA A 137 -14.23 -18.56 18.65
N ARG A 138 -13.79 -17.47 19.28
CA ARG A 138 -14.59 -16.70 20.24
C ARG A 138 -14.50 -15.21 19.92
N ARG A 139 -15.60 -14.48 20.08
CA ARG A 139 -15.60 -13.01 19.87
C ARG A 139 -14.59 -12.37 20.81
N LEU A 140 -13.74 -11.52 20.25
CA LEU A 140 -12.77 -10.71 20.99
C LEU A 140 -13.38 -9.31 21.14
N GLY A 141 -14.12 -9.10 22.23
CA GLY A 141 -14.84 -7.85 22.49
C GLY A 141 -13.92 -6.68 22.87
N PHE A 142 -14.40 -5.47 22.61
CA PHE A 142 -13.78 -4.21 23.02
C PHE A 142 -14.84 -3.32 23.66
N THR A 143 -14.44 -2.53 24.65
CA THR A 143 -15.29 -1.54 25.31
C THR A 143 -14.70 -0.15 25.15
N THR A 144 -15.47 0.89 25.49
CA THR A 144 -14.93 2.26 25.58
C THR A 144 -13.76 2.35 26.56
N ALA A 145 -13.66 1.46 27.55
CA ALA A 145 -12.52 1.47 28.47
C ALA A 145 -11.20 1.06 27.81
N ASP A 146 -11.22 0.44 26.62
CA ASP A 146 -10.02 0.12 25.82
C ASP A 146 -9.37 1.33 25.15
N PHE A 147 -10.01 2.50 25.22
CA PHE A 147 -9.57 3.72 24.57
C PHE A 147 -9.46 4.88 25.56
N GLU A 148 -8.49 5.76 25.31
CA GLU A 148 -8.38 7.07 25.91
C GLU A 148 -9.10 8.09 25.04
N TYR A 149 -10.08 8.78 25.62
CA TYR A 149 -10.78 9.89 24.97
C TYR A 149 -10.28 11.21 25.58
N ARG A 150 -9.91 12.16 24.73
CA ARG A 150 -9.44 13.49 25.14
C ARG A 150 -10.33 14.57 24.53
N GLY A 151 -10.25 15.78 25.07
CA GLY A 151 -11.06 16.90 24.61
C GLY A 151 -12.50 16.88 25.15
N ALA A 152 -13.35 17.76 24.62
CA ALA A 152 -14.71 17.97 25.12
C ALA A 152 -15.62 16.74 24.91
N PHE A 153 -15.37 15.97 23.84
CA PHE A 153 -16.16 14.78 23.51
C PHE A 153 -16.06 13.67 24.57
N ALA A 154 -14.98 13.63 25.35
CA ALA A 154 -14.77 12.60 26.38
C ALA A 154 -15.92 12.53 27.41
N GLU A 155 -16.62 13.65 27.66
CA GLU A 155 -17.78 13.69 28.57
C GLU A 155 -19.03 12.99 28.01
N ALA A 156 -19.15 12.89 26.68
CA ALA A 156 -20.26 12.25 26.00
C ALA A 156 -20.09 10.72 25.87
N VAL A 157 -18.89 10.19 26.17
CA VAL A 157 -18.57 8.77 26.01
C VAL A 157 -19.10 7.96 27.20
N PRO A 158 -19.97 6.97 26.99
CA PRO A 158 -20.41 6.08 28.05
C PRO A 158 -19.24 5.30 28.66
N GLN A 159 -19.19 5.21 30.00
CA GLN A 159 -18.14 4.47 30.69
C GLN A 159 -18.31 2.96 30.51
N ASP A 160 -17.22 2.30 30.11
CA ASP A 160 -17.11 0.84 29.95
C ASP A 160 -18.24 0.20 29.12
N ALA A 161 -18.74 0.93 28.12
CA ALA A 161 -19.77 0.43 27.23
C ALA A 161 -19.18 -0.51 26.19
N ASP A 162 -19.85 -1.64 25.96
CA ASP A 162 -19.51 -2.57 24.88
C ASP A 162 -19.59 -1.88 23.52
N LEU A 163 -18.53 -2.03 22.73
CA LEU A 163 -18.55 -1.59 21.34
C LEU A 163 -19.21 -2.67 20.45
N PRO A 164 -20.01 -2.27 19.45
CA PRO A 164 -20.66 -3.22 18.54
C PRO A 164 -19.62 -3.93 17.65
N GLY A 165 -18.48 -3.30 17.42
CA GLY A 165 -17.30 -3.84 16.73
C GLY A 165 -16.14 -2.86 16.85
N ILE A 166 -15.16 -3.00 15.97
CA ILE A 166 -14.03 -2.07 15.84
C ILE A 166 -13.98 -1.56 14.40
N ALA A 167 -13.28 -0.45 14.15
CA ALA A 167 -13.06 0.04 12.77
C ALA A 167 -12.07 -0.83 12.00
N GLY A 168 -11.18 -1.50 12.73
CA GLY A 168 -10.04 -2.23 12.23
C GLY A 168 -9.10 -2.59 13.37
N PHE A 169 -7.96 -3.19 13.06
CA PHE A 169 -6.97 -3.55 14.07
C PHE A 169 -5.55 -3.42 13.50
N ARG A 170 -4.58 -3.41 14.41
CA ARG A 170 -3.16 -3.53 14.09
C ARG A 170 -2.50 -4.59 14.95
N LEU A 171 -1.52 -5.27 14.37
CA LEU A 171 -0.61 -6.14 15.12
C LEU A 171 0.71 -5.43 15.33
N ASN A 172 1.21 -5.51 16.55
CA ASN A 172 2.45 -4.89 16.98
C ASN A 172 3.41 -6.00 17.43
N ALA A 173 4.70 -5.86 17.11
CA ALA A 173 5.73 -6.82 17.46
C ALA A 173 7.07 -6.08 17.70
N PRO A 174 8.05 -6.70 18.39
CA PRO A 174 9.39 -6.14 18.55
C PRO A 174 10.20 -6.17 17.24
N LEU A 175 9.88 -5.25 16.33
CA LEU A 175 10.44 -5.20 14.98
C LEU A 175 11.81 -4.49 14.93
N ASN A 176 11.90 -3.32 15.59
CA ASN A 176 13.11 -2.51 15.60
C ASN A 176 13.90 -2.63 16.91
N ASP A 177 13.20 -2.80 18.04
CA ASP A 177 13.79 -2.95 19.37
C ASP A 177 13.08 -4.07 20.14
N PRO A 178 13.80 -5.07 20.68
CA PRO A 178 13.24 -6.12 21.53
C PRO A 178 12.40 -5.64 22.72
N ALA A 179 12.62 -4.41 23.21
CA ALA A 179 11.90 -3.82 24.34
C ALA A 179 10.68 -2.98 23.95
N ARG A 180 10.37 -2.84 22.64
CA ARG A 180 9.28 -2.01 22.13
C ARG A 180 8.39 -2.79 21.19
N TYR A 181 7.09 -2.57 21.25
CA TYR A 181 6.14 -3.09 20.26
C TYR A 181 5.89 -2.04 19.19
N ASP A 182 6.44 -2.27 18.01
CA ASP A 182 6.19 -1.46 16.83
C ASP A 182 5.02 -2.02 16.04
N GLU A 183 4.26 -1.15 15.39
CA GLU A 183 3.22 -1.57 14.47
C GLU A 183 3.85 -2.30 13.27
N VAL A 184 3.34 -3.49 12.94
CA VAL A 184 3.86 -4.28 11.81
C VAL A 184 2.84 -4.39 10.69
N VAL A 185 1.56 -4.53 11.03
CA VAL A 185 0.47 -4.53 10.04
C VAL A 185 -0.75 -3.83 10.60
N SER A 186 -1.47 -3.14 9.73
CA SER A 186 -2.65 -2.34 10.04
C SER A 186 -3.76 -2.61 9.02
N PHE A 187 -4.94 -3.02 9.48
CA PHE A 187 -6.13 -3.22 8.67
C PHE A 187 -7.17 -2.18 9.07
N LEU A 188 -7.53 -1.29 8.15
CA LEU A 188 -8.47 -0.19 8.43
C LEU A 188 -9.05 0.35 7.12
N GLY A 189 -10.39 0.45 7.05
CA GLY A 189 -11.10 1.03 5.91
C GLY A 189 -11.23 0.07 4.71
N ALA A 190 -12.46 -0.20 4.29
CA ALA A 190 -12.77 -1.15 3.22
C ALA A 190 -11.95 -2.45 3.37
N SER A 191 -11.18 -2.85 2.35
CA SER A 191 -10.26 -4.00 2.40
C SER A 191 -8.79 -3.58 2.39
N TYR A 192 -8.48 -2.35 2.81
CA TYR A 192 -7.11 -1.83 2.82
C TYR A 192 -6.32 -2.35 4.02
N PHE A 193 -5.02 -2.51 3.79
CA PHE A 193 -4.05 -2.73 4.84
C PHE A 193 -2.68 -2.21 4.47
N ARG A 194 -1.88 -1.89 5.49
CA ARG A 194 -0.48 -1.46 5.36
C ARG A 194 0.40 -2.34 6.22
N ALA A 195 1.64 -2.58 5.82
CA ALA A 195 2.62 -3.28 6.63
C ALA A 195 3.98 -2.59 6.59
N LEU A 196 4.82 -2.90 7.57
CA LEU A 196 6.14 -2.31 7.74
C LEU A 196 7.20 -3.41 7.86
N GLY A 197 8.29 -3.26 7.11
CA GLY A 197 9.57 -3.89 7.42
C GLY A 197 10.33 -3.08 8.46
N ARG A 198 11.49 -3.58 8.90
CA ARG A 198 12.34 -2.88 9.86
C ARG A 198 12.71 -1.49 9.35
N ASP A 199 12.70 -0.52 10.26
CA ASP A 199 13.02 0.89 10.05
C ASP A 199 12.13 1.66 9.06
N ASN A 200 11.11 1.01 8.50
CA ASN A 200 10.13 1.67 7.64
C ASN A 200 9.17 2.59 8.42
N VAL A 201 8.60 3.55 7.70
CA VAL A 201 7.42 4.32 8.12
C VAL A 201 6.29 4.11 7.11
N TYR A 202 5.05 4.45 7.45
CA TYR A 202 3.93 4.23 6.54
C TYR A 202 4.06 5.01 5.22
N GLY A 203 3.73 4.33 4.13
CA GLY A 203 3.56 4.90 2.80
C GLY A 203 2.42 4.20 2.07
N LEU A 204 2.76 3.43 1.03
CA LEU A 204 1.80 2.69 0.22
C LEU A 204 0.96 1.67 1.02
N SER A 205 -0.19 1.31 0.45
CA SER A 205 -1.15 0.33 0.99
C SER A 205 -1.36 -0.82 0.00
N ALA A 206 -1.84 -1.95 0.51
CA ALA A 206 -2.45 -3.01 -0.28
C ALA A 206 -3.96 -3.07 -0.02
N ARG A 207 -4.72 -3.75 -0.89
CA ARG A 207 -6.13 -4.07 -0.65
C ARG A 207 -6.39 -5.57 -0.84
N GLY A 208 -7.52 -6.07 -0.35
CA GLY A 208 -7.96 -7.44 -0.61
C GLY A 208 -8.25 -7.68 -2.09
N LEU A 209 -9.05 -6.79 -2.69
CA LEU A 209 -9.48 -6.90 -4.08
C LEU A 209 -9.87 -5.51 -4.64
N ALA A 210 -9.60 -5.27 -5.91
CA ALA A 210 -10.11 -4.11 -6.65
C ALA A 210 -11.17 -4.57 -7.67
N ILE A 211 -12.24 -3.80 -7.87
CA ILE A 211 -13.34 -4.14 -8.80
C ILE A 211 -13.71 -2.90 -9.60
N ASN A 212 -13.67 -3.03 -10.93
CA ASN A 212 -14.04 -1.97 -11.89
C ASN A 212 -13.31 -0.63 -11.69
N THR A 213 -12.12 -0.64 -11.07
CA THR A 213 -11.32 0.57 -10.81
C THR A 213 -10.97 1.28 -12.12
N ALA A 214 -11.27 2.58 -12.20
CA ALA A 214 -10.97 3.46 -13.34
C ALA A 214 -11.48 2.91 -14.70
N MET A 215 -12.66 2.29 -14.73
CA MET A 215 -13.30 1.78 -15.97
C MET A 215 -14.34 2.74 -16.58
N GLY A 216 -14.42 3.98 -16.10
CA GLY A 216 -15.42 4.98 -16.53
C GLY A 216 -16.78 4.87 -15.84
N GLY A 217 -17.04 3.78 -15.13
CA GLY A 217 -18.18 3.59 -14.22
C GLY A 217 -17.81 3.72 -12.74
N ASP A 218 -18.70 3.24 -11.87
CA ASP A 218 -18.47 3.21 -10.43
C ASP A 218 -17.47 2.10 -10.05
N GLU A 219 -16.50 2.47 -9.22
CA GLU A 219 -15.59 1.51 -8.59
C GLU A 219 -16.31 0.90 -7.39
N GLU A 220 -16.28 -0.42 -7.29
CA GLU A 220 -16.77 -1.14 -6.11
C GLU A 220 -15.61 -1.38 -5.15
N PHE A 221 -15.83 -1.08 -3.86
CA PHE A 221 -14.82 -1.20 -2.80
C PHE A 221 -15.22 -2.33 -1.84
N PRO A 222 -14.71 -3.55 -2.03
CA PRO A 222 -14.94 -4.63 -1.07
C PRO A 222 -14.34 -4.31 0.29
N ARG A 223 -15.01 -4.76 1.35
CA ARG A 223 -14.57 -4.56 2.74
C ARG A 223 -14.21 -5.85 3.43
N PHE A 224 -13.23 -5.81 4.34
CA PHE A 224 -13.06 -6.89 5.32
C PHE A 224 -14.08 -6.71 6.45
N SER A 225 -15.03 -7.63 6.57
CA SER A 225 -16.17 -7.51 7.49
C SER A 225 -15.93 -8.16 8.86
N ALA A 226 -15.12 -9.21 8.90
CA ALA A 226 -14.75 -9.89 10.12
C ALA A 226 -13.36 -10.51 10.02
N PHE A 227 -12.68 -10.62 11.16
CA PHE A 227 -11.39 -11.28 11.30
C PHE A 227 -11.42 -12.41 12.32
N TRP A 228 -10.63 -13.44 12.06
CA TRP A 228 -10.31 -14.52 12.99
C TRP A 228 -8.81 -14.58 13.14
N VAL A 229 -8.29 -14.22 14.31
CA VAL A 229 -6.85 -14.17 14.57
C VAL A 229 -6.49 -15.33 15.47
N GLU A 230 -5.58 -16.19 15.02
CA GLU A 230 -5.06 -17.27 15.86
C GLU A 230 -4.23 -16.66 16.98
N ARG A 231 -4.48 -17.08 18.22
CA ARG A 231 -3.62 -16.68 19.34
C ARG A 231 -2.18 -17.15 19.04
N PRO A 232 -1.20 -16.24 18.97
CA PRO A 232 0.18 -16.63 18.77
C PRO A 232 0.66 -17.53 19.92
N ALA A 233 1.37 -18.61 19.58
CA ALA A 233 2.08 -19.40 20.59
C ALA A 233 3.26 -18.61 21.17
N ASP A 234 3.71 -18.98 22.36
CA ASP A 234 4.91 -18.38 22.96
C ASP A 234 6.12 -18.53 22.01
N GLY A 235 6.85 -17.44 21.79
CA GLY A 235 8.00 -17.41 20.88
C GLY A 235 7.65 -17.56 19.39
N ALA A 236 6.38 -17.42 19.00
CA ALA A 236 5.98 -17.47 17.59
C ALA A 236 6.70 -16.40 16.74
N ASP A 237 7.20 -16.82 15.58
CA ASP A 237 7.85 -15.95 14.59
C ASP A 237 6.87 -15.40 13.54
N ARG A 238 5.60 -15.76 13.67
CA ARG A 238 4.54 -15.42 12.71
C ARG A 238 3.18 -15.28 13.38
N ALA A 239 2.33 -14.45 12.79
CA ALA A 239 0.91 -14.37 13.11
C ALA A 239 0.08 -14.96 11.96
N VAL A 240 -0.96 -15.72 12.29
CA VAL A 240 -1.90 -16.28 11.31
C VAL A 240 -3.29 -15.73 11.60
N PHE A 241 -3.93 -15.21 10.58
CA PHE A 241 -5.28 -14.68 10.70
C PHE A 241 -6.05 -14.79 9.40
N TYR A 242 -7.36 -14.69 9.50
CA TYR A 242 -8.30 -14.88 8.41
C TYR A 242 -9.26 -13.70 8.34
N ALA A 243 -9.81 -13.45 7.17
CA ALA A 243 -10.80 -12.39 6.98
C ALA A 243 -11.94 -12.82 6.05
N SER A 244 -13.16 -12.39 6.35
CA SER A 244 -14.24 -12.35 5.38
C SER A 244 -14.17 -11.04 4.60
N LEU A 245 -14.22 -11.13 3.28
CA LEU A 245 -14.36 -10.00 2.38
C LEU A 245 -15.76 -9.98 1.79
N GLU A 246 -16.41 -8.82 1.78
CA GLU A 246 -17.77 -8.68 1.28
C GLU A 246 -17.94 -7.39 0.48
N SER A 247 -18.75 -7.49 -0.57
CA SER A 247 -19.21 -6.37 -1.38
C SER A 247 -20.51 -6.76 -2.11
N PRO A 248 -21.17 -5.83 -2.83
CA PRO A 248 -22.30 -6.16 -3.70
C PRO A 248 -22.03 -7.36 -4.61
N SER A 249 -20.92 -7.35 -5.35
CA SER A 249 -20.65 -8.32 -6.40
C SER A 249 -19.89 -9.56 -5.95
N VAL A 250 -19.19 -9.55 -4.81
CA VAL A 250 -18.32 -10.67 -4.40
C VAL A 250 -18.35 -10.91 -2.88
N THR A 251 -18.07 -12.16 -2.51
CA THR A 251 -17.63 -12.53 -1.16
C THR A 251 -16.28 -13.22 -1.26
N GLY A 252 -15.47 -13.17 -0.20
CA GLY A 252 -14.18 -13.83 -0.19
C GLY A 252 -13.75 -14.31 1.18
N ALA A 253 -12.99 -15.41 1.21
CA ALA A 253 -12.30 -15.90 2.39
C ALA A 253 -10.79 -15.70 2.21
N TYR A 254 -10.18 -14.97 3.13
CA TYR A 254 -8.76 -14.66 3.10
C TYR A 254 -8.05 -15.36 4.25
N ARG A 255 -6.84 -15.84 3.98
CA ARG A 255 -5.88 -16.30 4.98
C ARG A 255 -4.60 -15.50 4.82
N PHE A 256 -4.12 -14.95 5.93
CA PHE A 256 -2.88 -14.19 6.03
C PHE A 256 -1.91 -14.91 6.96
N VAL A 257 -0.64 -14.98 6.55
CA VAL A 257 0.47 -15.41 7.39
C VAL A 257 1.52 -14.31 7.38
N LEU A 258 1.58 -13.53 8.46
CA LEU A 258 2.51 -12.43 8.64
C LEU A 258 3.79 -12.92 9.33
N ARG A 259 4.93 -12.60 8.75
CA ARG A 259 6.28 -12.78 9.32
C ARG A 259 6.98 -11.41 9.35
N PRO A 260 7.05 -10.75 10.52
CA PRO A 260 7.81 -9.50 10.66
C PRO A 260 9.30 -9.71 10.43
N GLY A 261 9.99 -8.75 9.82
CA GLY A 261 11.43 -8.85 9.58
C GLY A 261 12.03 -7.59 8.98
N GLU A 262 13.28 -7.66 8.54
CA GLU A 262 13.89 -6.58 7.74
C GLU A 262 13.02 -6.24 6.54
N THR A 263 12.67 -7.27 5.77
CA THR A 263 11.51 -7.28 4.88
C THR A 263 10.44 -8.14 5.53
N SER A 264 9.32 -7.51 5.90
CA SER A 264 8.16 -8.23 6.44
C SER A 264 7.42 -8.92 5.30
N VAL A 265 7.09 -10.20 5.50
CA VAL A 265 6.42 -11.02 4.48
C VAL A 265 5.01 -11.38 4.94
N ILE A 266 4.02 -11.12 4.09
CA ILE A 266 2.63 -11.56 4.29
C ILE A 266 2.27 -12.53 3.17
N GLN A 267 2.11 -13.82 3.50
CA GLN A 267 1.51 -14.77 2.57
C GLN A 267 -0.01 -14.63 2.62
N VAL A 268 -0.65 -14.49 1.46
CA VAL A 268 -2.09 -14.35 1.29
C VAL A 268 -2.62 -15.53 0.48
N THR A 269 -3.71 -16.12 0.95
CA THR A 269 -4.57 -17.00 0.14
C THR A 269 -5.96 -16.38 0.11
N ALA A 270 -6.45 -16.06 -1.08
CA ALA A 270 -7.74 -15.41 -1.31
C ALA A 270 -8.64 -16.34 -2.14
N ARG A 271 -9.77 -16.75 -1.57
CA ARG A 271 -10.82 -17.52 -2.25
C ARG A 271 -12.01 -16.61 -2.48
N LEU A 272 -12.36 -16.34 -3.74
CA LEU A 272 -13.37 -15.38 -4.17
C LEU A 272 -14.57 -16.11 -4.76
N PHE A 273 -15.77 -15.62 -4.44
CA PHE A 273 -17.05 -16.17 -4.90
C PHE A 273 -17.93 -15.03 -5.41
N PHE A 274 -18.19 -15.02 -6.72
CA PHE A 274 -18.88 -13.91 -7.39
C PHE A 274 -20.40 -14.10 -7.35
N ARG A 275 -21.10 -13.07 -6.85
CA ARG A 275 -22.57 -12.98 -6.87
C ARG A 275 -23.07 -12.45 -8.22
N GLU A 276 -22.33 -11.48 -8.75
CA GLU A 276 -22.65 -10.76 -9.98
C GLU A 276 -21.43 -10.80 -10.92
N THR A 277 -21.70 -10.63 -12.21
CA THR A 277 -20.64 -10.47 -13.21
C THR A 277 -20.02 -9.08 -13.05
N VAL A 278 -18.69 -9.01 -13.04
CA VAL A 278 -17.93 -7.75 -12.98
C VAL A 278 -17.08 -7.59 -14.22
N ASP A 279 -16.89 -6.34 -14.66
CA ASP A 279 -16.14 -6.04 -15.89
C ASP A 279 -14.64 -6.32 -15.69
N GLN A 280 -14.12 -6.02 -14.50
CA GLN A 280 -12.71 -6.25 -14.19
C GLN A 280 -12.49 -6.50 -12.69
N ILE A 281 -11.60 -7.44 -12.39
CA ILE A 281 -11.02 -7.62 -11.07
C ILE A 281 -9.53 -7.24 -11.09
N GLY A 282 -9.07 -6.68 -9.98
CA GLY A 282 -7.66 -6.44 -9.70
C GLY A 282 -7.21 -7.28 -8.51
N VAL A 283 -6.34 -8.25 -8.77
CA VAL A 283 -5.76 -9.17 -7.79
C VAL A 283 -4.49 -8.58 -7.20
N ALA A 284 -4.29 -8.76 -5.90
CA ALA A 284 -3.20 -8.18 -5.11
C ALA A 284 -2.99 -6.68 -5.38
N PRO A 285 -4.04 -5.84 -5.19
CA PRO A 285 -3.98 -4.42 -5.48
C PRO A 285 -3.10 -3.65 -4.52
N LEU A 286 -2.35 -2.71 -5.09
CA LEU A 286 -1.45 -1.78 -4.45
C LEU A 286 -1.97 -0.36 -4.67
N THR A 287 -1.84 0.50 -3.66
CA THR A 287 -2.24 1.90 -3.73
C THR A 287 -1.13 2.75 -3.11
N SER A 288 -0.72 3.79 -3.81
CA SER A 288 0.41 4.64 -3.42
C SER A 288 0.15 6.08 -3.86
N MET A 289 1.12 6.95 -3.63
CA MET A 289 1.09 8.36 -3.97
C MET A 289 2.39 8.76 -4.69
N PHE A 290 2.25 9.50 -5.78
CA PHE A 290 3.34 10.19 -6.46
C PHE A 290 2.87 11.59 -6.85
N LEU A 291 3.47 12.63 -6.25
CA LEU A 291 3.15 14.02 -6.55
C LEU A 291 4.11 14.60 -7.58
N PHE A 292 5.41 14.52 -7.31
CA PHE A 292 6.48 14.90 -8.23
C PHE A 292 7.80 14.23 -7.84
N GLY A 293 8.72 14.16 -8.79
CA GLY A 293 10.08 13.68 -8.59
C GLY A 293 10.95 13.93 -9.82
N PRO A 294 12.19 13.41 -9.86
CA PRO A 294 13.12 13.71 -10.95
C PRO A 294 12.66 13.26 -12.34
N ALA A 295 11.84 12.21 -12.42
CA ALA A 295 11.24 11.72 -13.67
C ALA A 295 10.04 12.56 -14.13
N ASP A 296 9.38 13.26 -13.21
CA ASP A 296 8.23 14.14 -13.47
C ASP A 296 8.15 15.22 -12.38
N GLN A 297 8.69 16.40 -12.68
CA GLN A 297 8.75 17.51 -11.73
C GLN A 297 7.40 18.23 -11.57
N GLY A 298 6.40 17.92 -12.40
CA GLY A 298 5.13 18.63 -12.42
C GLY A 298 5.29 20.16 -12.57
N ALA A 299 4.36 20.92 -11.98
CA ALA A 299 4.37 22.38 -11.95
C ALA A 299 4.55 22.94 -10.52
N PHE A 300 5.16 22.16 -9.63
CA PHE A 300 5.27 22.48 -8.21
C PHE A 300 6.48 23.38 -7.95
N ASP A 301 6.25 24.49 -7.24
CA ASP A 301 7.30 25.34 -6.67
C ASP A 301 7.50 24.93 -5.19
N ASP A 302 8.14 23.77 -5.01
CA ASP A 302 8.40 23.15 -3.71
C ASP A 302 9.92 23.13 -3.43
N TYR A 303 10.31 23.24 -2.17
CA TYR A 303 11.71 23.18 -1.77
C TYR A 303 12.26 21.74 -1.77
N ARG A 304 11.37 20.75 -1.68
CA ARG A 304 11.68 19.33 -1.73
C ARG A 304 11.99 18.92 -3.15
N LEU A 305 12.90 17.96 -3.32
CA LEU A 305 13.31 17.47 -4.65
C LEU A 305 12.36 16.39 -5.18
N ALA A 306 11.65 15.70 -4.28
CA ALA A 306 10.68 14.67 -4.61
C ALA A 306 9.68 14.48 -3.48
N VAL A 307 8.44 14.12 -3.84
CA VAL A 307 7.34 13.84 -2.91
C VAL A 307 6.54 12.65 -3.45
N HIS A 308 6.83 11.46 -2.91
CA HIS A 308 6.17 10.21 -3.30
C HIS A 308 6.45 9.05 -2.34
N ASP A 309 5.55 8.08 -2.34
CA ASP A 309 5.62 6.85 -1.55
C ASP A 309 6.21 5.69 -2.35
N SER A 310 6.24 5.84 -3.66
CA SER A 310 6.84 4.93 -4.64
C SER A 310 7.22 5.74 -5.87
N GLU A 311 8.22 5.31 -6.61
CA GLU A 311 8.71 6.02 -7.81
C GLU A 311 8.65 5.17 -9.08
N VAL A 312 8.57 3.84 -8.96
CA VAL A 312 8.47 2.94 -10.12
C VAL A 312 7.47 1.81 -9.86
N LEU A 313 6.77 1.41 -10.91
CA LEU A 313 6.19 0.07 -11.03
C LEU A 313 7.26 -0.86 -11.61
N GLN A 314 7.45 -2.04 -11.00
CA GLN A 314 8.29 -3.10 -11.50
C GLN A 314 7.44 -4.33 -11.86
N LEU A 315 7.76 -4.99 -12.96
CA LEU A 315 7.22 -6.30 -13.36
C LEU A 315 8.37 -7.24 -13.69
N GLU A 316 8.37 -8.42 -13.08
CA GLU A 316 9.36 -9.47 -13.28
C GLU A 316 8.72 -10.63 -14.04
N THR A 317 9.32 -11.02 -15.17
CA THR A 317 8.91 -12.18 -15.96
C THR A 317 10.13 -13.03 -16.31
N ASP A 318 9.91 -14.18 -16.95
CA ASP A 318 11.00 -14.97 -17.54
C ASP A 318 11.78 -14.20 -18.62
N GLY A 319 11.16 -13.20 -19.25
CA GLY A 319 11.78 -12.35 -20.26
C GLY A 319 12.58 -11.16 -19.71
N GLY A 320 12.64 -11.00 -18.39
CA GLY A 320 13.39 -9.93 -17.71
C GLY A 320 12.52 -9.07 -16.79
N THR A 321 13.16 -8.06 -16.20
CA THR A 321 12.53 -7.10 -15.30
C THR A 321 12.23 -5.81 -16.05
N PHE A 322 10.97 -5.38 -16.03
CA PHE A 322 10.47 -4.15 -16.62
C PHE A 322 10.27 -3.12 -15.50
N VAL A 323 10.74 -1.90 -15.72
CA VAL A 323 10.66 -0.80 -14.76
C VAL A 323 10.00 0.39 -15.43
N ARG A 324 8.84 0.78 -14.90
CA ARG A 324 8.02 1.90 -15.36
C ARG A 324 8.02 2.99 -14.28
N PRO A 325 8.78 4.09 -14.43
CA PRO A 325 8.71 5.23 -13.54
C PRO A 325 7.28 5.75 -13.44
N LEU A 326 6.85 6.17 -12.25
CA LEU A 326 5.54 6.76 -12.02
C LEU A 326 5.55 8.23 -12.43
N ALA A 327 4.37 8.76 -12.71
CA ALA A 327 4.13 10.14 -13.07
C ALA A 327 2.87 10.67 -12.37
N ASN A 328 2.73 12.00 -12.33
CA ASN A 328 1.51 12.69 -11.94
C ASN A 328 0.90 13.35 -13.18
N PRO A 329 0.15 12.57 -14.00
CA PRO A 329 -0.23 13.00 -15.32
C PRO A 329 -1.29 14.13 -15.30
N PRO A 330 -1.42 14.93 -16.38
CA PRO A 330 -2.44 15.97 -16.46
C PRO A 330 -3.88 15.43 -16.64
N ARG A 331 -4.02 14.13 -16.92
CA ARG A 331 -5.29 13.39 -17.07
C ARG A 331 -5.09 11.93 -16.65
N LEU A 332 -6.19 11.23 -16.35
CA LEU A 332 -6.16 9.80 -15.99
C LEU A 332 -5.33 8.99 -17.01
N ALA A 333 -4.27 8.34 -16.53
CA ALA A 333 -3.41 7.47 -17.33
C ALA A 333 -3.61 6.00 -16.97
N ASN A 334 -3.48 5.14 -17.96
CA ASN A 334 -3.49 3.69 -17.79
C ASN A 334 -2.31 3.09 -18.56
N SER A 335 -1.54 2.23 -17.90
CA SER A 335 -0.55 1.37 -18.56
C SER A 335 -0.89 -0.10 -18.29
N TYR A 336 -0.74 -0.96 -19.29
CA TYR A 336 -0.97 -2.41 -19.17
C TYR A 336 0.30 -3.14 -19.57
N LEU A 337 0.93 -3.80 -18.60
CA LEU A 337 2.12 -4.62 -18.85
C LEU A 337 1.69 -6.09 -18.89
N GLY A 338 1.48 -6.60 -20.11
CA GLY A 338 1.04 -7.97 -20.35
C GLY A 338 2.09 -9.00 -19.96
N ALA A 339 1.66 -10.07 -19.30
CA ALA A 339 2.51 -11.19 -18.92
C ALA A 339 1.71 -12.50 -18.87
N VAL A 340 2.43 -13.61 -18.83
CA VAL A 340 1.91 -14.93 -18.46
C VAL A 340 2.73 -15.38 -17.26
N ASP A 341 2.07 -15.80 -16.19
CA ASP A 341 2.71 -16.30 -14.97
C ASP A 341 3.86 -15.39 -14.46
N PRO A 342 3.56 -14.12 -14.10
CA PRO A 342 4.61 -13.19 -13.67
C PRO A 342 5.33 -13.70 -12.42
N ARG A 343 6.66 -13.54 -12.37
CA ARG A 343 7.49 -13.90 -11.20
C ARG A 343 7.28 -12.95 -10.03
N GLY A 344 6.88 -11.72 -10.33
CA GLY A 344 6.52 -10.71 -9.35
C GLY A 344 6.18 -9.38 -9.99
N PHE A 345 5.50 -8.52 -9.25
CA PHE A 345 5.29 -7.12 -9.62
C PHE A 345 5.13 -6.28 -8.37
N GLY A 346 5.37 -4.97 -8.44
CA GLY A 346 5.29 -4.16 -7.24
C GLY A 346 5.53 -2.67 -7.46
N LEU A 347 5.21 -1.89 -6.43
CA LEU A 347 5.54 -0.47 -6.37
C LEU A 347 6.78 -0.29 -5.50
N TYR A 348 7.78 0.39 -6.04
CA TYR A 348 9.09 0.49 -5.41
C TYR A 348 9.49 1.94 -5.20
N GLN A 349 10.13 2.16 -4.06
CA GLN A 349 10.92 3.33 -3.71
C GLN A 349 12.40 2.90 -3.75
N ARG A 350 13.14 3.19 -4.83
CA ARG A 350 14.57 2.85 -4.96
C ARG A 350 15.46 3.99 -4.44
N SER A 351 15.01 5.24 -4.52
CA SER A 351 15.65 6.40 -3.88
C SER A 351 15.47 6.33 -2.35
N ARG A 352 16.59 6.35 -1.61
CA ARG A 352 16.63 6.11 -0.14
C ARG A 352 17.44 7.14 0.64
N ALA A 353 18.09 8.09 -0.03
CA ALA A 353 18.83 9.11 0.68
C ALA A 353 17.87 10.19 1.17
N PHE A 354 18.02 10.63 2.42
CA PHE A 354 17.26 11.77 2.94
C PHE A 354 17.42 13.02 2.06
N GLY A 355 18.59 13.20 1.44
CA GLY A 355 18.88 14.31 0.53
C GLY A 355 18.01 14.35 -0.73
N ASP A 356 17.39 13.22 -1.12
CA ASP A 356 16.50 13.14 -2.28
C ASP A 356 15.10 13.69 -1.99
N TYR A 357 14.75 13.89 -0.71
CA TYR A 357 13.41 14.31 -0.27
C TYR A 357 13.41 15.55 0.62
N LEU A 358 14.38 15.65 1.54
CA LEU A 358 14.57 16.77 2.48
C LEU A 358 13.38 17.03 3.44
N ASP A 359 12.51 16.04 3.63
CA ASP A 359 11.33 16.15 4.49
C ASP A 359 11.50 15.37 5.81
N ALA A 360 11.84 16.10 6.87
CA ALA A 360 12.03 15.54 8.22
C ALA A 360 10.72 15.24 8.98
N GLY A 361 9.57 15.58 8.41
CA GLY A 361 8.25 15.24 8.97
C GLY A 361 7.72 13.94 8.38
N ALA A 362 7.77 13.84 7.06
CA ALA A 362 7.15 12.77 6.29
C ALA A 362 8.07 11.55 6.04
N HIS A 363 9.40 11.74 6.05
CA HIS A 363 10.40 10.69 5.87
C HIS A 363 10.12 9.75 4.67
N TYR A 364 9.87 10.31 3.49
CA TYR A 364 9.56 9.57 2.27
C TYR A 364 10.62 8.53 1.90
N GLU A 365 11.89 8.80 2.21
CA GLU A 365 13.01 7.89 1.99
C GLU A 365 12.88 6.57 2.77
N ARG A 366 12.08 6.57 3.84
CA ARG A 366 11.83 5.41 4.70
C ARG A 366 10.55 4.65 4.38
N ARG A 367 9.73 5.11 3.44
CA ARG A 367 8.46 4.45 3.07
C ARG A 367 8.74 3.13 2.33
N PRO A 368 8.05 2.03 2.65
CA PRO A 368 8.40 0.72 2.12
C PRO A 368 8.16 0.64 0.61
N SER A 369 9.00 -0.14 -0.07
CA SER A 369 8.61 -0.77 -1.33
C SER A 369 7.74 -1.99 -1.03
N LEU A 370 6.90 -2.39 -1.99
CA LEU A 370 6.06 -3.59 -1.90
C LEU A 370 6.14 -4.42 -3.18
N ARG A 371 6.63 -5.65 -3.02
CA ARG A 371 6.65 -6.67 -4.07
C ARG A 371 5.56 -7.73 -3.84
N VAL A 372 4.74 -7.96 -4.85
CA VAL A 372 3.83 -9.10 -4.97
C VAL A 372 4.58 -10.24 -5.65
N GLU A 373 4.60 -11.41 -5.02
CA GLU A 373 5.14 -12.65 -5.56
C GLU A 373 4.00 -13.68 -5.72
N PRO A 374 3.50 -13.90 -6.94
CA PRO A 374 2.55 -14.97 -7.21
C PRO A 374 3.04 -16.34 -6.73
N MET A 375 2.14 -17.14 -6.17
CA MET A 375 2.41 -18.52 -5.80
C MET A 375 1.62 -19.46 -6.71
N GLY A 376 2.32 -20.15 -7.60
CA GLY A 376 1.71 -20.94 -8.67
C GLY A 376 1.39 -20.11 -9.90
N ASP A 377 0.77 -20.76 -10.88
CA ASP A 377 0.52 -20.17 -12.19
C ASP A 377 -0.74 -19.31 -12.16
N TRP A 378 -0.61 -18.03 -12.50
CA TRP A 378 -1.71 -17.07 -12.57
C TRP A 378 -2.34 -16.97 -13.96
N GLY A 379 -1.72 -17.62 -14.95
CA GLY A 379 -2.11 -17.61 -16.35
C GLY A 379 -1.83 -16.27 -17.04
N PRO A 380 -2.44 -16.05 -18.21
CA PRO A 380 -2.29 -14.81 -18.95
C PRO A 380 -3.08 -13.66 -18.31
N GLY A 381 -2.53 -12.46 -18.43
CA GLY A 381 -3.13 -11.23 -17.93
C GLY A 381 -2.20 -10.04 -18.10
N ALA A 382 -2.42 -9.01 -17.30
CA ALA A 382 -1.56 -7.83 -17.28
C ALA A 382 -1.47 -7.22 -15.89
N VAL A 383 -0.31 -6.64 -15.56
CA VAL A 383 -0.24 -5.66 -14.48
C VAL A 383 -0.75 -4.33 -15.01
N ARG A 384 -1.86 -3.85 -14.47
CA ARG A 384 -2.44 -2.55 -14.79
C ARG A 384 -1.92 -1.51 -13.81
N LEU A 385 -1.36 -0.42 -14.34
CA LEU A 385 -1.04 0.80 -13.61
C LEU A 385 -2.08 1.86 -13.91
N ILE A 386 -2.57 2.53 -12.89
CA ILE A 386 -3.48 3.67 -12.99
C ILE A 386 -2.83 4.85 -12.28
N GLU A 387 -2.72 5.97 -12.99
CA GLU A 387 -2.15 7.22 -12.47
C GLU A 387 -3.21 8.31 -12.59
N LEU A 388 -3.62 8.85 -11.45
CA LEU A 388 -4.63 9.90 -11.32
C LEU A 388 -3.92 11.26 -11.18
N PRO A 389 -4.40 12.32 -11.84
CA PRO A 389 -3.92 13.67 -11.58
C PRO A 389 -4.16 14.05 -10.11
N SER A 390 -3.13 14.60 -9.45
CA SER A 390 -3.24 15.08 -8.08
C SER A 390 -2.51 16.40 -7.86
N ASP A 391 -3.13 17.29 -7.10
CA ASP A 391 -2.52 18.55 -6.65
C ASP A 391 -2.03 18.47 -5.19
N LEU A 392 -2.30 17.35 -4.49
CA LEU A 392 -2.03 17.21 -3.05
C LEU A 392 -1.43 15.84 -2.72
N GLU A 393 -0.37 15.84 -1.93
CA GLU A 393 0.31 14.63 -1.42
C GLU A 393 -0.57 13.79 -0.46
N ALA A 394 -1.66 14.37 0.05
CA ALA A 394 -2.62 13.66 0.90
C ALA A 394 -3.52 12.69 0.12
N ASN A 395 -3.52 12.76 -1.21
CA ASN A 395 -4.32 11.87 -2.05
C ASN A 395 -3.43 10.77 -2.64
N ASP A 396 -3.75 9.52 -2.33
CA ASP A 396 -3.21 8.40 -3.09
C ASP A 396 -3.73 8.48 -4.53
N ASN A 397 -2.81 8.56 -5.49
CA ASN A 397 -3.11 8.76 -6.90
C ASN A 397 -2.50 7.67 -7.80
N ILE A 398 -1.86 6.66 -7.22
CA ILE A 398 -1.26 5.54 -7.92
C ILE A 398 -1.97 4.25 -7.50
N VAL A 399 -2.40 3.45 -8.48
CA VAL A 399 -2.98 2.12 -8.24
C VAL A 399 -2.35 1.10 -9.18
N ALA A 400 -1.93 -0.06 -8.66
CA ALA A 400 -1.40 -1.14 -9.46
C ALA A 400 -1.99 -2.50 -9.04
N PHE A 401 -2.35 -3.36 -9.98
CA PHE A 401 -2.84 -4.71 -9.68
C PHE A 401 -2.69 -5.64 -10.89
N TRP A 402 -2.76 -6.94 -10.63
CA TRP A 402 -2.90 -7.94 -11.68
C TRP A 402 -4.34 -8.04 -12.18
N VAL A 403 -4.52 -7.99 -13.50
CA VAL A 403 -5.78 -8.22 -14.20
C VAL A 403 -5.68 -9.55 -14.94
N PRO A 404 -6.34 -10.61 -14.48
CA PRO A 404 -6.45 -11.85 -15.24
C PRO A 404 -7.15 -11.59 -16.58
N GLU A 405 -6.71 -12.26 -17.65
CA GLU A 405 -7.36 -12.13 -18.97
C GLU A 405 -8.80 -12.65 -18.96
N ALA A 406 -9.06 -13.71 -18.18
CA ALA A 406 -10.41 -14.17 -17.94
C ALA A 406 -11.15 -13.20 -17.01
N GLY A 407 -12.28 -12.65 -17.49
CA GLY A 407 -13.20 -11.90 -16.65
C GLY A 407 -13.79 -12.74 -15.50
N ALA A 408 -14.64 -12.10 -14.69
CA ALA A 408 -15.31 -12.77 -13.57
C ALA A 408 -16.84 -12.68 -13.73
N ALA A 409 -17.46 -13.83 -13.98
CA ALA A 409 -18.90 -13.97 -14.14
C ALA A 409 -19.60 -14.31 -12.82
N ALA A 410 -20.90 -14.03 -12.74
CA ALA A 410 -21.73 -14.48 -11.62
C ALA A 410 -21.64 -16.01 -11.46
N GLY A 411 -21.40 -16.47 -10.23
CA GLY A 411 -21.21 -17.88 -9.89
C GLY A 411 -19.77 -18.39 -10.04
N ASP A 412 -18.84 -17.57 -10.56
CA ASP A 412 -17.43 -17.95 -10.62
C ASP A 412 -16.83 -18.12 -9.22
N GLU A 413 -15.87 -19.03 -9.13
CA GLU A 413 -15.01 -19.22 -7.97
C GLU A 413 -13.56 -19.10 -8.40
N ARG A 414 -12.77 -18.29 -7.67
CA ARG A 414 -11.35 -18.06 -7.97
C ARG A 414 -10.53 -18.25 -6.70
N GLU A 415 -9.35 -18.82 -6.82
CA GLU A 415 -8.37 -18.85 -5.74
C GLU A 415 -7.05 -18.22 -6.24
N TYR A 416 -6.51 -17.30 -5.44
CA TYR A 416 -5.20 -16.70 -5.66
C TYR A 416 -4.35 -16.88 -4.42
N SER A 417 -3.09 -17.28 -4.62
CA SER A 417 -2.08 -17.35 -3.56
C SER A 417 -0.88 -16.50 -3.96
N TYR A 418 -0.36 -15.71 -3.03
CA TYR A 418 0.78 -14.82 -3.25
C TYR A 418 1.48 -14.44 -1.94
N ARG A 419 2.71 -13.93 -2.05
CA ARG A 419 3.42 -13.27 -0.95
C ARG A 419 3.55 -11.77 -1.23
N LEU A 420 3.39 -10.98 -0.18
CA LEU A 420 3.65 -9.55 -0.17
C LEU A 420 4.91 -9.31 0.64
N HIS A 421 5.94 -8.72 0.03
CA HIS A 421 7.21 -8.39 0.65
C HIS A 421 7.31 -6.88 0.86
N TRP A 422 7.33 -6.46 2.13
CA TRP A 422 7.34 -5.06 2.55
C TRP A 422 8.69 -4.71 3.17
N GLY A 423 9.44 -3.78 2.57
CA GLY A 423 10.76 -3.42 3.06
C GLY A 423 11.41 -2.28 2.28
N MET A 424 12.64 -1.90 2.65
CA MET A 424 13.41 -0.93 1.87
C MET A 424 13.82 -1.49 0.49
N ALA A 425 14.22 -2.76 0.46
CA ALA A 425 14.63 -3.49 -0.73
C ALA A 425 14.04 -4.91 -0.70
N PRO A 426 12.75 -5.08 -1.06
CA PRO A 426 12.05 -6.36 -0.96
C PRO A 426 12.37 -7.33 -2.11
N ASP A 427 13.17 -6.92 -3.09
CA ASP A 427 13.66 -7.82 -4.13
C ASP A 427 14.68 -8.81 -3.54
N PRO A 428 14.63 -10.10 -3.89
CA PRO A 428 15.75 -10.99 -3.61
C PRO A 428 17.00 -10.50 -4.36
N GLU A 429 18.20 -10.71 -3.81
CA GLU A 429 19.51 -10.29 -4.39
C GLU A 429 19.85 -10.92 -5.78
N LEU A 430 18.88 -11.46 -6.50
CA LEU A 430 19.06 -12.32 -7.67
C LEU A 430 19.05 -11.58 -9.03
N SER A 431 19.21 -10.26 -9.09
CA SER A 431 19.26 -9.57 -10.38
C SER A 431 20.53 -9.93 -11.15
N GLN A 432 20.38 -10.71 -12.23
CA GLN A 432 21.46 -11.02 -13.17
C GLN A 432 21.79 -9.84 -14.09
N THR A 433 20.99 -8.78 -14.06
CA THR A 433 21.15 -7.57 -14.86
C THR A 433 21.36 -6.34 -13.97
N ALA A 434 21.97 -5.32 -14.55
CA ALA A 434 22.13 -4.01 -13.95
C ALA A 434 20.76 -3.32 -13.75
N ARG A 435 20.61 -2.63 -12.63
CA ARG A 435 19.35 -1.98 -12.23
C ARG A 435 19.28 -0.54 -12.70
N ILE A 436 18.08 -0.08 -13.00
CA ILE A 436 17.79 1.34 -13.24
C ILE A 436 17.77 2.06 -11.89
N VAL A 437 18.82 2.80 -11.58
CA VAL A 437 18.92 3.51 -10.29
C VAL A 437 18.39 4.94 -10.36
N ARG A 438 18.17 5.47 -11.58
CA ARG A 438 17.65 6.82 -11.76
C ARG A 438 16.93 6.99 -13.09
N THR A 439 15.83 7.74 -13.08
CA THR A 439 15.24 8.34 -14.28
C THR A 439 15.06 9.83 -14.04
N LEU A 440 15.57 10.65 -14.97
CA LEU A 440 15.39 12.10 -14.97
C LEU A 440 14.68 12.51 -16.26
N ALA A 441 13.88 13.58 -16.20
CA ALA A 441 13.28 14.17 -17.38
C ALA A 441 13.42 15.70 -17.40
N GLY A 442 13.62 16.26 -18.60
CA GLY A 442 13.82 17.68 -18.80
C GLY A 442 13.48 18.12 -20.23
N HIS A 443 13.59 19.42 -20.51
CA HIS A 443 13.55 19.90 -21.89
C HIS A 443 14.75 19.33 -22.68
N GLY A 444 14.58 19.12 -23.99
CA GLY A 444 15.70 18.72 -24.84
C GLY A 444 16.61 19.89 -25.20
N GLY A 445 17.66 19.57 -25.97
CA GLY A 445 18.75 20.49 -26.27
C GLY A 445 19.92 20.37 -25.30
N VAL A 446 21.02 21.08 -25.60
CA VAL A 446 22.25 21.04 -24.80
C VAL A 446 22.20 22.04 -23.65
N ALA A 447 23.02 21.82 -22.61
CA ALA A 447 23.10 22.75 -21.48
C ALA A 447 23.71 24.10 -21.89
N GLY A 448 23.30 25.18 -21.22
CA GLY A 448 23.86 26.53 -21.42
C GLY A 448 23.28 27.32 -22.60
N VAL A 449 22.23 26.82 -23.25
CA VAL A 449 21.44 27.52 -24.27
C VAL A 449 19.94 27.44 -23.94
N ASP A 450 19.13 28.19 -24.67
CA ASP A 450 17.67 28.14 -24.51
C ASP A 450 17.13 26.71 -24.74
N PRO A 451 16.22 26.21 -23.89
CA PRO A 451 15.72 24.85 -23.98
C PRO A 451 14.88 24.64 -25.25
N LEU A 452 15.00 23.46 -25.85
CA LEU A 452 14.14 23.05 -26.96
C LEU A 452 12.82 22.49 -26.39
N LEU A 453 11.76 23.28 -26.49
CA LEU A 453 10.44 22.96 -25.95
C LEU A 453 9.62 21.99 -26.83
N ASP A 454 10.06 21.73 -28.05
CA ASP A 454 9.39 20.82 -28.99
C ASP A 454 9.66 19.34 -28.70
N ARG A 455 10.54 19.05 -27.74
CA ARG A 455 11.03 17.70 -27.43
C ARG A 455 11.26 17.53 -25.92
N ARG A 456 11.31 16.29 -25.48
CA ARG A 456 11.63 15.91 -24.10
C ARG A 456 12.91 15.10 -24.06
N LYS A 457 13.74 15.36 -23.05
CA LYS A 457 14.95 14.60 -22.73
C LYS A 457 14.68 13.69 -21.55
N PHE A 458 15.12 12.45 -21.67
CA PHE A 458 15.16 11.46 -20.60
C PHE A 458 16.60 11.05 -20.35
N VAL A 459 16.97 10.93 -19.08
CA VAL A 459 18.29 10.44 -18.66
C VAL A 459 18.07 9.26 -17.72
N ILE A 460 18.62 8.11 -18.07
CA ILE A 460 18.46 6.85 -17.36
C ILE A 460 19.84 6.38 -16.91
N ASP A 461 20.04 6.23 -15.59
CA ASP A 461 21.27 5.70 -15.03
C ASP A 461 21.07 4.23 -14.64
N PHE A 462 21.99 3.38 -15.09
CA PHE A 462 22.06 1.95 -14.79
C PHE A 462 23.28 1.65 -13.92
N GLU A 463 23.13 0.72 -12.96
CA GLU A 463 24.20 0.34 -12.05
C GLU A 463 24.21 -1.16 -11.74
N GLY A 464 25.41 -1.71 -11.52
CA GLY A 464 25.62 -3.08 -11.06
C GLY A 464 25.56 -4.12 -12.17
N GLY A 465 25.37 -5.38 -11.78
CA GLY A 465 25.33 -6.51 -12.72
C GLY A 465 26.57 -6.59 -13.63
N PRO A 466 26.40 -7.08 -14.87
CA PRO A 466 27.50 -7.19 -15.83
C PRO A 466 28.16 -5.85 -16.20
N LEU A 467 27.47 -4.72 -16.02
CA LEU A 467 28.00 -3.39 -16.40
C LEU A 467 29.20 -2.95 -15.55
N ALA A 468 29.37 -3.51 -14.35
CA ALA A 468 30.46 -3.14 -13.44
C ALA A 468 31.86 -3.49 -14.00
N GLU A 469 31.92 -4.42 -14.96
CA GLU A 469 33.18 -4.90 -15.57
C GLU A 469 33.37 -4.40 -17.01
N LEU A 470 32.45 -3.58 -17.53
CA LEU A 470 32.43 -3.13 -18.93
C LEU A 470 32.80 -1.66 -19.07
N ASP A 471 33.34 -1.33 -20.24
CA ASP A 471 33.68 0.03 -20.66
C ASP A 471 33.11 0.36 -22.05
N LEU A 472 33.42 1.56 -22.58
CA LEU A 472 32.96 2.00 -23.90
C LEU A 472 33.47 1.11 -25.05
N GLU A 473 34.61 0.44 -24.89
CA GLU A 473 35.18 -0.42 -25.92
C GLU A 473 34.59 -1.82 -25.91
N SER A 474 33.83 -2.16 -24.86
CA SER A 474 33.23 -3.48 -24.65
C SER A 474 32.07 -3.79 -25.60
N GLY A 475 31.60 -2.83 -26.41
CA GLY A 475 30.53 -3.06 -27.39
C GLY A 475 29.11 -3.03 -26.81
N VAL A 476 28.90 -2.30 -25.71
CA VAL A 476 27.57 -2.13 -25.11
C VAL A 476 26.69 -1.26 -26.01
N GLU A 477 25.50 -1.74 -26.33
CA GLU A 477 24.53 -1.06 -27.20
C GLU A 477 23.24 -0.73 -26.47
N ALA A 478 22.68 0.46 -26.72
CA ALA A 478 21.36 0.85 -26.26
C ALA A 478 20.31 0.48 -27.31
N ARG A 479 19.37 -0.41 -26.95
CA ARG A 479 18.21 -0.73 -27.78
C ARG A 479 17.03 0.13 -27.33
N VAL A 480 16.68 1.14 -28.14
CA VAL A 480 15.64 2.14 -27.82
C VAL A 480 14.53 2.10 -28.88
N SER A 481 13.27 2.18 -28.45
CA SER A 481 12.10 2.27 -29.33
C SER A 481 11.06 3.24 -28.80
N ALA A 482 10.32 3.88 -29.71
CA ALA A 482 9.20 4.76 -29.39
C ALA A 482 7.94 4.36 -30.18
N SER A 483 6.78 4.57 -29.57
CA SER A 483 5.46 4.53 -30.21
C SER A 483 4.70 5.82 -29.90
N GLY A 484 3.93 6.34 -30.85
CA GLY A 484 3.23 7.62 -30.70
C GLY A 484 4.13 8.86 -30.73
N GLY A 485 5.42 8.69 -31.07
CA GLY A 485 6.42 9.75 -31.17
C GLY A 485 7.67 9.28 -31.93
N GLU A 486 8.68 10.14 -31.99
CA GLU A 486 9.94 9.94 -32.71
C GLU A 486 11.13 10.07 -31.74
N ILE A 487 12.10 9.15 -31.85
CA ILE A 487 13.39 9.27 -31.18
C ILE A 487 14.28 10.16 -32.05
N LEU A 488 14.73 11.28 -31.50
CA LEU A 488 15.57 12.24 -32.20
C LEU A 488 17.06 11.97 -31.95
N GLU A 489 17.41 11.60 -30.72
CA GLU A 489 18.79 11.40 -30.32
C GLU A 489 18.87 10.35 -29.21
N THR A 490 19.95 9.57 -29.24
CA THR A 490 20.33 8.64 -28.19
C THR A 490 21.82 8.72 -27.95
N ALA A 491 22.23 8.79 -26.68
CA ALA A 491 23.64 8.79 -26.31
C ALA A 491 23.84 7.87 -25.10
N LEU A 492 24.80 6.95 -25.20
CA LEU A 492 25.16 6.04 -24.13
C LEU A 492 26.60 6.31 -23.70
N THR A 493 26.82 6.56 -22.41
CA THR A 493 28.14 6.85 -21.86
C THR A 493 28.28 6.29 -20.45
N PRO A 494 29.40 5.65 -20.08
CA PRO A 494 29.74 5.46 -18.68
C PRO A 494 30.03 6.83 -18.05
N VAL A 495 29.61 7.00 -16.79
CA VAL A 495 29.80 8.23 -16.05
C VAL A 495 31.14 8.14 -15.31
N GLU A 496 32.12 8.93 -15.78
CA GLU A 496 33.49 8.92 -15.28
C GLU A 496 33.55 9.10 -13.74
N GLY A 497 34.40 8.30 -13.09
CA GLY A 497 34.56 8.33 -11.64
C GLY A 497 33.42 7.67 -10.85
N THR A 498 32.46 7.05 -11.53
CA THR A 498 31.36 6.29 -10.93
C THR A 498 31.25 4.89 -11.54
N GLY A 499 30.35 4.05 -11.03
CA GLY A 499 29.98 2.76 -11.64
C GLY A 499 28.75 2.84 -12.57
N LEU A 500 28.30 4.05 -12.93
CA LEU A 500 27.04 4.25 -13.64
C LEU A 500 27.24 4.23 -15.16
N TRP A 501 26.29 3.63 -15.85
CA TRP A 501 26.08 3.82 -17.29
C TRP A 501 24.86 4.72 -17.50
N ARG A 502 25.03 5.76 -18.31
CA ARG A 502 23.98 6.76 -18.57
C ARG A 502 23.51 6.66 -20.01
N LEU A 503 22.22 6.41 -20.18
CA LEU A 503 21.52 6.54 -21.44
C LEU A 503 20.74 7.86 -21.46
N VAL A 504 20.96 8.67 -22.48
CA VAL A 504 20.17 9.87 -22.78
C VAL A 504 19.33 9.61 -24.01
N ILE A 505 18.05 9.95 -23.95
CA ILE A 505 17.09 9.86 -25.06
C ILE A 505 16.44 11.22 -25.24
N GLU A 506 16.47 11.78 -26.44
CA GLU A 506 15.58 12.88 -26.82
C GLU A 506 14.45 12.35 -27.70
N ALA A 507 13.21 12.62 -27.31
CA ALA A 507 12.02 12.20 -28.03
C ALA A 507 11.09 13.40 -28.32
N ARG A 508 10.35 13.31 -29.42
CA ARG A 508 9.32 14.26 -29.83
C ARG A 508 7.99 13.54 -29.99
N GLY A 509 6.91 14.22 -29.62
CA GLY A 509 5.54 13.83 -29.96
C GLY A 509 4.75 15.04 -30.44
N ASP A 510 3.59 14.80 -31.04
CA ASP A 510 2.60 15.86 -31.32
C ASP A 510 1.92 16.32 -30.03
N ASP A 511 1.39 17.53 -30.00
CA ASP A 511 0.73 18.09 -28.81
C ASP A 511 -0.47 17.20 -28.38
N GLY A 512 -0.57 16.89 -27.10
CA GLY A 512 -1.56 15.97 -26.55
C GLY A 512 -1.33 14.47 -26.84
N ALA A 513 -0.26 14.11 -27.57
CA ALA A 513 0.08 12.72 -27.84
C ALA A 513 0.56 11.97 -26.59
N ILE A 514 0.35 10.65 -26.61
CA ILE A 514 0.93 9.71 -25.66
C ILE A 514 2.12 9.05 -26.36
N VAL A 515 3.33 9.30 -25.87
CA VAL A 515 4.56 8.70 -26.37
C VAL A 515 4.98 7.59 -25.41
N GLU A 516 5.04 6.36 -25.91
CA GLU A 516 5.53 5.20 -25.16
C GLU A 516 6.97 4.89 -25.57
N LEU A 517 7.89 4.94 -24.63
CA LEU A 517 9.32 4.71 -24.82
C LEU A 517 9.75 3.42 -24.12
N ARG A 518 10.66 2.69 -24.75
CA ARG A 518 11.31 1.50 -24.19
C ARG A 518 12.80 1.56 -24.42
N ALA A 519 13.59 1.23 -23.41
CA ALA A 519 15.05 1.18 -23.51
C ALA A 519 15.66 0.06 -22.65
N ALA A 520 16.74 -0.56 -23.14
CA ALA A 520 17.57 -1.49 -22.39
C ALA A 520 18.98 -1.57 -22.99
N LEU A 521 19.99 -1.88 -22.19
CA LEU A 521 21.36 -2.09 -22.66
C LEU A 521 21.61 -3.57 -22.93
N HIS A 522 22.34 -3.84 -24.00
CA HIS A 522 22.70 -5.20 -24.43
C HIS A 522 24.20 -5.27 -24.74
N LEU A 523 24.75 -6.48 -24.62
CA LEU A 523 26.00 -6.87 -25.25
C LEU A 523 25.67 -7.98 -26.25
N ASP A 524 25.87 -7.72 -27.53
CA ASP A 524 25.34 -8.55 -28.62
C ASP A 524 23.82 -8.80 -28.42
N GLU A 525 23.43 -10.07 -28.18
CA GLU A 525 22.04 -10.47 -27.90
C GLU A 525 21.74 -10.64 -26.41
N ALA A 526 22.73 -10.52 -25.52
CA ALA A 526 22.54 -10.69 -24.09
C ALA A 526 22.04 -9.39 -23.44
N PRO A 527 20.90 -9.42 -22.70
CA PRO A 527 20.46 -8.26 -21.95
C PRO A 527 21.40 -7.99 -20.78
N LEU A 528 21.84 -6.74 -20.63
CA LEU A 528 22.71 -6.32 -19.52
C LEU A 528 21.93 -5.63 -18.41
N THR A 529 20.77 -5.06 -18.71
CA THR A 529 19.98 -4.23 -17.78
C THR A 529 18.55 -4.73 -17.62
N GLU A 530 17.88 -4.23 -16.60
CA GLU A 530 16.42 -4.08 -16.60
C GLU A 530 15.94 -3.28 -17.83
N ILE A 531 14.66 -3.45 -18.19
CA ILE A 531 14.01 -2.79 -19.32
C ILE A 531 13.25 -1.57 -18.80
N TRP A 532 13.70 -0.38 -19.19
CA TRP A 532 13.03 0.87 -18.88
C TRP A 532 11.81 1.07 -19.79
N LEU A 533 10.67 1.42 -19.20
CA LEU A 533 9.43 1.76 -19.88
C LEU A 533 8.98 3.16 -19.44
N CYS A 534 8.58 4.03 -20.35
CA CYS A 534 8.09 5.35 -19.99
C CYS A 534 6.92 5.78 -20.87
N GLN A 535 5.86 6.23 -20.23
CA GLN A 535 4.76 6.91 -20.90
C GLN A 535 4.93 8.42 -20.67
N TRP A 536 5.10 9.16 -21.75
CA TRP A 536 5.15 10.61 -21.74
C TRP A 536 3.91 11.17 -22.44
N MET A 537 3.08 11.88 -21.68
CA MET A 537 2.01 12.69 -22.24
C MET A 537 2.54 14.08 -22.56
N LYS A 538 2.58 14.41 -23.86
CA LYS A 538 2.95 15.76 -24.27
C LYS A 538 1.81 16.72 -23.89
N PRO A 539 2.09 17.78 -23.10
CA PRO A 539 1.08 18.76 -22.69
C PRO A 539 0.34 19.41 -23.85
#